data_AF-A0A496PA66-F1
#
_entry.id   AF-A0A496PA66-F1
#
_cell.length_a   1.000
_cell.length_b   1.000
_cell.length_c   1.000
_cell.angle_alpha   90.00
_cell.angle_beta   90.00
_cell.angle_gamma   90.00
#
_symmetry.space_group_name_H-M   'P 1'
#
loop_
_entity.id
_entity.type
_entity.pdbx_description
1 polymer ?
#
loop_
_entity_poly.entity_id
_entity_poly.type
_entity_poly.pdbx_seq_one_letter_code
_entity_poly.pdbx_strand_id
1 'polypeptide(L)' 'PGDAVVLLGQQGQESITALELAYLVGTIPYEIFCNFSERVPRHYI' A
#
# COMPACT_ATOMS: atom_id res chain seq x y z
N PRO A 1 20.35 -2.37 -10.15
CA PRO A 1 19.49 -1.16 -10.12
C PRO A 1 18.03 -1.57 -10.30
N GLY A 2 17.11 -0.90 -9.65
CA GLY A 2 15.67 -1.14 -9.78
C GLY A 2 14.92 0.17 -9.82
N ASP A 3 13.73 0.13 -10.39
CA ASP A 3 12.85 1.28 -10.54
C ASP A 3 11.92 1.42 -9.34
N ALA A 4 11.53 2.65 -9.03
CA ALA A 4 10.57 2.93 -7.98
C ALA A 4 9.17 2.44 -8.38
N VAL A 5 8.53 1.72 -7.47
CA VAL A 5 7.16 1.18 -7.65
C VAL A 5 6.29 1.58 -6.47
N VAL A 6 5.01 1.88 -6.74
CA VAL A 6 4.01 2.22 -5.72
C VAL A 6 3.05 1.04 -5.56
N LEU A 7 3.08 0.39 -4.40
CA LEU A 7 2.17 -0.73 -4.08
C LEU A 7 0.83 -0.27 -3.51
N LEU A 8 0.81 0.91 -2.87
CA LEU A 8 -0.36 1.55 -2.29
C LEU A 8 -0.08 3.05 -2.29
N GLY A 9 -0.93 3.84 -2.95
CA GLY A 9 -0.71 5.27 -3.16
C GLY A 9 -0.90 5.66 -4.62
N GLN A 10 -0.33 6.80 -5.01
CA GLN A 10 -0.50 7.37 -6.34
C GLN A 10 0.83 7.41 -7.10
N GLN A 11 0.80 7.05 -8.39
CA GLN A 11 1.91 7.19 -9.32
C GLN A 11 1.40 7.86 -10.61
N GLY A 12 1.77 9.12 -10.84
CA GLY A 12 1.24 9.89 -11.95
C GLY A 12 -0.28 10.09 -11.83
N GLN A 13 -1.04 9.58 -12.80
CA GLN A 13 -2.51 9.64 -12.83
C GLN A 13 -3.17 8.36 -12.29
N GLU A 14 -2.40 7.33 -11.97
CA GLU A 14 -2.93 6.06 -11.46
C GLU A 14 -2.79 6.00 -9.94
N SER A 15 -3.71 5.32 -9.28
CA SER A 15 -3.71 5.14 -7.83
C SER A 15 -4.19 3.75 -7.45
N ILE A 16 -3.50 3.14 -6.48
CA ILE A 16 -3.91 1.90 -5.83
C ILE A 16 -4.36 2.25 -4.42
N THR A 17 -5.65 2.02 -4.14
CA THR A 17 -6.23 2.37 -2.84
C THR A 17 -6.21 1.20 -1.86
N ALA A 18 -6.17 1.49 -0.55
CA ALA A 18 -6.32 0.45 0.47
C ALA A 18 -7.67 -0.28 0.37
N LEU A 19 -8.72 0.38 -0.13
CA LEU A 19 -10.03 -0.21 -0.35
C LEU A 19 -10.02 -1.26 -1.46
N GLU A 20 -9.35 -0.96 -2.57
CA GLU A 20 -9.16 -1.90 -3.67
C GLU A 20 -8.38 -3.14 -3.23
N LEU A 21 -7.28 -2.95 -2.50
CA LEU A 21 -6.50 -4.06 -1.94
C LEU A 21 -7.33 -4.89 -0.94
N ALA A 22 -8.12 -4.24 -0.09
CA ALA A 22 -9.00 -4.91 0.85
C ALA A 22 -10.06 -5.77 0.13
N TYR A 23 -10.64 -5.27 -0.96
CA TYR A 23 -11.58 -6.03 -1.78
C TYR A 23 -10.93 -7.26 -2.42
N LEU A 24 -9.71 -7.14 -2.95
CA LEU A 24 -8.97 -8.24 -3.57
C LEU A 24 -8.64 -9.37 -2.58
N VAL A 25 -8.32 -9.01 -1.33
CA VAL A 25 -7.90 -9.98 -0.29
C VAL A 25 -9.08 -10.44 0.58
N GLY A 26 -10.26 -9.83 0.43
CA GLY A 26 -11.47 -10.17 1.19
C GLY A 26 -11.47 -9.66 2.62
N THR A 27 -10.93 -8.46 2.85
CA THR A 27 -10.84 -7.82 4.18
C THR A 27 -11.33 -6.37 4.15
N ILE A 28 -11.02 -5.59 5.20
CA ILE A 28 -11.28 -4.17 5.36
C ILE A 28 -9.99 -3.35 5.20
N PRO A 29 -10.07 -2.06 4.83
CA PRO A 29 -8.89 -1.21 4.65
C PRO A 29 -7.97 -1.13 5.86
N TYR A 30 -8.52 -1.22 7.08
CA TYR A 30 -7.75 -1.20 8.32
C TYR A 30 -6.76 -2.36 8.42
N GLU A 31 -7.14 -3.56 8.00
CA GLU A 31 -6.24 -4.71 8.00
C GLU A 31 -5.10 -4.55 7.01
N ILE A 32 -5.32 -3.90 5.86
CA ILE A 32 -4.25 -3.61 4.89
C ILE A 32 -3.16 -2.75 5.54
N PHE A 33 -3.54 -1.72 6.32
CA PHE A 33 -2.57 -0.90 7.04
C PHE A 33 -1.88 -1.65 8.18
N CYS A 34 -2.63 -2.43 8.95
CA CYS A 34 -2.08 -3.21 10.06
C CYS A 34 -1.17 -4.36 9.61
N ASN A 35 -1.36 -4.89 8.41
CA ASN A 35 -0.55 -5.98 7.86
C ASN A 35 0.86 -5.52 7.41
N PHE A 36 1.15 -4.22 7.38
CA PHE A 36 2.52 -3.74 7.19
C PHE A 36 3.39 -4.03 8.42
N SER A 37 4.09 -5.16 8.38
CA SER A 37 5.01 -5.60 9.43
C SER A 37 6.09 -4.56 9.80
N GLU A 38 6.73 -4.75 10.95
CA GLU A 38 7.86 -3.94 11.42
C GLU A 38 9.05 -3.92 10.43
N ARG A 39 9.16 -4.93 9.57
CA ARG A 39 10.22 -5.04 8.55
C ARG A 39 10.21 -3.89 7.53
N VAL A 40 9.07 -3.24 7.31
CA VAL A 40 8.95 -2.11 6.39
C VAL A 40 9.31 -0.82 7.14
N PRO A 41 10.42 -0.14 6.82
CA PRO A 41 10.81 1.09 7.50
C PRO A 41 9.81 2.22 7.20
N ARG A 42 9.50 3.04 8.21
CA ARG A 42 8.67 4.24 8.07
C ARG A 42 9.58 5.45 7.94
N HIS A 43 9.45 6.19 6.84
CA HIS A 43 10.14 7.46 6.63
C HIS A 43 9.11 8.58 6.70
N TYR A 44 9.31 9.54 7.62
CA TYR A 44 8.45 10.70 7.79
C TYR A 44 9.04 11.90 7.04
N ILE A 45 8.20 12.60 6.28
CA ILE A 45 8.53 13.80 5.50
C ILE A 45 7.78 15.01 6.03
#